data_AF-A0A915YTV1-F1
#
_entry.id   AF-A0A915YTV1-F1
#
_cell.length_a   1.000
_cell.length_b   1.000
_cell.length_c   1.000
_cell.angle_alpha   90.00
_cell.angle_beta   90.00
_cell.angle_gamma   90.00
#
_symmetry.space_group_name_H-M   'P 1'
#
loop_
_entity.id
_entity.type
_entity.pdbx_description
1 polymer ?
#
loop_
_entity_poly.entity_id
_entity_poly.type
_entity_poly.pdbx_seq_one_letter_code
_entity_poly.pdbx_strand_id
1 'polypeptide(L)'
;MRYEIEHCFKSNIQSEQEEKLRINISSQSYMNDVTWITKNKAQLEQILKIADEFNIMNNIQTNYDKFEMITNKKLDKDIVEVNFESSKRMVKPLTSKESVRILGVWINLDLKTNYVFNQCKDIIKRYNKTISFKQITDLQMKYIYNHVIIPHVDYKAQLLVWTNSQTKKLNSTCRYMFKRKASLPLTTPNSIIHSSLGYAIKDINTI
;
A
#
# COMPACT_ATOMS: atom_id res chain seq x y z
N MET A 1 1.01 11.54 5.65
CA MET A 1 0.13 11.69 6.82
C MET A 1 0.99 12.04 8.03
N ARG A 2 0.91 13.29 8.49
CA ARG A 2 1.31 13.69 9.83
C ARG A 2 0.02 14.20 10.46
N TYR A 3 -0.35 13.70 11.62
CA TYR A 3 -1.46 14.26 12.36
C TYR A 3 -0.90 14.86 13.64
N GLU A 4 -1.41 16.04 13.96
CA GLU A 4 -1.06 16.78 15.17
C GLU A 4 -2.10 16.41 16.22
N ILE A 5 -1.63 15.86 17.34
CA ILE A 5 -2.47 15.70 18.53
C ILE A 5 -2.23 16.92 19.40
N GLU A 6 -3.30 17.66 19.66
CA GLU A 6 -3.34 18.75 20.62
C GLU A 6 -4.11 18.27 21.86
N HIS A 7 -3.47 18.35 23.02
CA HIS A 7 -4.08 18.09 24.31
C HIS A 7 -4.03 19.36 25.15
N CYS A 8 -5.21 19.81 25.60
CA CYS A 8 -5.35 20.92 26.54
C CYS A 8 -5.58 20.34 27.95
N PHE A 9 -4.79 20.77 28.92
CA PHE A 9 -4.98 20.40 30.32
C PHE A 9 -4.73 21.61 31.23
N LYS A 10 -5.34 21.58 32.40
CA LYS A 10 -5.07 22.56 33.46
C LYS A 10 -4.04 21.96 34.41
N SER A 11 -2.87 22.58 34.49
CA SER A 11 -1.83 22.22 35.46
C SER A 11 -2.22 22.61 36.89
N ASN A 12 -3.12 23.60 37.04
CA ASN A 12 -3.67 24.03 38.32
C ASN A 12 -5.20 24.21 38.24
N ILE A 13 -5.93 23.57 39.16
CA ILE A 13 -7.41 23.64 39.24
C ILE A 13 -7.89 25.07 39.57
N GLN A 14 -7.07 25.87 40.24
CA GLN A 14 -7.41 27.24 40.66
C GLN A 14 -7.04 28.33 39.65
N SER A 15 -6.27 28.01 38.60
CA SER A 15 -5.95 28.98 37.55
C SER A 15 -6.84 28.76 36.31
N GLU A 16 -7.22 29.85 35.63
CA GLU A 16 -7.92 29.78 34.35
C GLU A 16 -6.96 29.49 33.17
N GLN A 17 -5.66 29.35 33.44
CA GLN A 17 -4.67 29.10 32.40
C GLN A 17 -4.68 27.63 31.98
N GLU A 18 -5.01 27.41 30.70
CA GLU A 18 -4.90 26.11 30.05
C GLU A 18 -3.54 25.97 29.38
N GLU A 19 -2.83 24.89 29.70
CA GLU A 19 -1.62 24.49 29.01
C GLU A 19 -1.97 23.59 27.83
N LYS A 20 -1.20 23.75 26.74
CA LYS A 20 -1.42 23.03 25.49
C LYS A 20 -0.17 22.26 25.11
N LEU A 21 -0.31 20.95 24.96
CA LEU A 21 0.71 20.07 24.41
C LEU A 21 0.35 19.72 22.98
N ARG A 22 1.27 19.99 22.05
CA ARG A 22 1.14 19.64 20.63
C ARG A 22 2.21 18.65 20.23
N ILE A 23 1.79 17.48 19.77
CA ILE A 23 2.68 16.41 19.35
C ILE A 23 2.38 16.05 17.91
N ASN A 24 3.41 16.11 17.07
CA ASN A 24 3.33 15.62 15.70
C ASN A 24 3.60 14.13 15.67
N ILE A 25 2.58 13.34 15.33
CA ILE A 25 2.74 11.90 15.17
C ILE A 25 3.02 11.60 13.69
N SER A 26 4.20 11.06 13.45
CA SER A 26 4.66 10.63 12.13
C SER A 26 4.83 9.11 12.10
N SER A 27 3.83 8.40 12.63
CA SER A 27 3.80 6.94 12.69
C SER A 27 2.47 6.39 12.21
N GLN A 28 2.50 5.19 11.67
CA GLN A 28 1.33 4.41 11.30
C GLN A 28 1.49 3.00 11.85
N SER A 29 0.48 2.51 12.57
CA SER A 29 0.44 1.14 13.05
C SER A 29 -0.80 0.42 12.52
N TYR A 30 -0.66 -0.86 12.24
CA TYR A 30 -1.76 -1.77 11.91
C TYR A 30 -1.45 -3.13 12.50
N MET A 31 -2.23 -3.55 13.50
CA MET A 31 -1.94 -4.75 14.29
C MET A 31 -0.51 -4.71 14.86
N ASN A 32 0.35 -5.63 14.42
CA ASN A 32 1.75 -5.76 14.85
C ASN A 32 2.73 -5.00 13.93
N ASP A 33 2.28 -4.46 12.79
CA ASP A 33 3.15 -3.78 11.83
C ASP A 33 3.15 -2.28 12.16
N VAL A 34 4.35 -1.71 12.32
CA VAL A 34 4.54 -0.29 12.62
C VAL A 34 5.48 0.34 11.59
N THR A 35 5.05 1.45 11.02
CA THR A 35 5.80 2.27 10.07
C THR A 35 6.10 3.62 10.70
N TRP A 36 7.38 3.96 10.82
CA TRP A 36 7.85 5.23 11.36
C TRP A 36 8.36 6.14 10.24
N ILE A 37 7.95 7.40 10.25
CA ILE A 37 8.46 8.45 9.36
C ILE A 37 9.23 9.43 10.24
N THR A 38 10.55 9.50 10.04
CA THR A 38 11.45 10.32 10.86
C THR A 38 12.22 11.31 10.01
N LYS A 39 12.67 12.42 10.62
CA LYS A 39 13.43 13.45 9.90
C LYS A 39 14.91 13.09 9.76
N ASN A 40 15.46 12.38 10.73
CA ASN A 40 16.86 12.00 10.79
C ASN A 40 17.06 10.72 11.61
N LYS A 41 18.28 10.16 11.55
CA LYS A 41 18.66 8.94 12.27
C LYS A 41 18.52 9.08 13.79
N ALA A 42 18.94 10.21 14.36
CA ALA A 42 18.89 10.40 15.82
C ALA A 42 17.45 10.33 16.36
N GLN A 43 16.50 10.94 15.66
CA GLN A 43 15.08 10.88 16.00
C GLN A 43 14.53 9.45 15.86
N LEU A 44 14.96 8.69 14.84
CA LEU A 44 14.60 7.28 14.70
C LEU A 44 15.09 6.45 15.87
N GLU A 45 16.35 6.60 16.28
CA GLU A 45 16.92 5.87 17.41
C GLU A 45 16.23 6.22 18.74
N GLN A 46 15.83 7.48 18.94
CA GLN A 46 15.03 7.86 20.11
C GLN A 46 13.67 7.17 20.13
N ILE A 47 12.97 7.12 18.99
CA ILE A 47 11.68 6.43 18.88
C ILE A 47 11.84 4.93 19.11
N LEU A 48 12.87 4.32 18.51
CA LEU A 48 13.15 2.90 18.67
C LEU A 48 13.47 2.55 20.12
N LYS A 49 14.24 3.41 20.82
CA LYS A 49 14.51 3.24 22.24
C LYS A 49 13.20 3.20 23.06
N ILE A 50 12.35 4.20 22.90
CA ILE A 50 11.05 4.26 23.62
C ILE A 50 10.19 3.03 23.29
N ALA A 51 10.16 2.61 22.03
CA ALA A 51 9.41 1.44 21.60
C ALA A 51 9.97 0.14 22.19
N ASP A 52 11.29 0.00 22.27
CA ASP A 52 11.96 -1.15 22.87
C ASP A 52 11.70 -1.22 24.39
N GLU A 53 11.83 -0.10 25.12
CA GLU A 53 11.47 -0.02 26.56
C GLU A 53 10.02 -0.46 26.80
N PHE A 54 9.08 0.05 25.98
CA PHE A 54 7.67 -0.32 26.06
C PHE A 54 7.45 -1.81 25.77
N ASN A 55 8.10 -2.35 24.73
CA ASN A 55 7.97 -3.76 24.36
C ASN A 55 8.54 -4.68 25.45
N ILE A 56 9.70 -4.35 26.03
CA ILE A 56 10.30 -5.09 27.14
C ILE A 56 9.37 -5.09 28.35
N MET A 57 8.80 -3.93 28.71
CA MET A 57 7.85 -3.81 29.82
C MET A 57 6.62 -4.71 29.65
N ASN A 58 6.19 -4.91 28.41
CA ASN A 58 5.00 -5.71 28.07
C ASN A 58 5.33 -7.15 27.61
N ASN A 59 6.58 -7.61 27.75
CA ASN A 59 7.04 -8.93 27.27
C ASN A 59 6.74 -9.18 25.77
N ILE A 60 6.86 -8.15 24.94
CA ILE A 60 6.70 -8.21 23.49
C ILE A 60 8.09 -8.34 22.84
N GLN A 61 8.24 -9.31 21.95
CA GLN A 61 9.49 -9.50 21.19
C GLN A 61 9.38 -8.92 19.78
N THR A 62 10.23 -7.95 19.47
CA THR A 62 10.31 -7.35 18.13
C THR A 62 11.13 -8.24 17.19
N ASN A 63 10.60 -8.50 15.99
CA ASN A 63 11.35 -9.16 14.91
C ASN A 63 12.08 -8.13 14.06
N TYR A 64 13.33 -7.84 14.43
CA TYR A 64 14.17 -6.88 13.72
C TYR A 64 14.66 -7.38 12.36
N ASP A 65 14.57 -8.67 12.04
CA ASP A 65 14.98 -9.19 10.71
C ASP A 65 13.99 -8.78 9.62
N LYS A 66 12.78 -8.39 10.01
CA LYS A 66 11.76 -7.79 9.13
C LYS A 66 11.87 -6.27 9.02
N PHE A 67 12.82 -5.65 9.68
CA PHE A 67 12.98 -4.19 9.65
C PHE A 67 13.48 -3.75 8.27
N GLU A 68 12.64 -2.98 7.56
CA GLU A 68 12.98 -2.37 6.29
C GLU A 68 13.10 -0.85 6.47
N MET A 69 14.17 -0.27 5.91
CA MET A 69 14.39 1.17 5.94
C MET A 69 14.48 1.71 4.51
N ILE A 70 13.85 2.85 4.26
CA ILE A 70 13.96 3.58 3.00
C ILE A 70 14.28 5.05 3.32
N THR A 71 15.19 5.66 2.56
CA THR A 71 15.65 7.04 2.84
C THR A 71 15.83 7.84 1.55
N ASN A 72 15.40 9.10 1.59
CA ASN A 72 15.63 10.05 0.50
C ASN A 72 16.99 10.75 0.61
N LYS A 73 17.70 10.60 1.74
CA LYS A 73 19.03 11.17 1.94
C LYS A 73 20.07 10.30 1.25
N LYS A 74 20.99 10.91 0.50
CA LYS A 74 22.21 10.23 0.04
C LYS A 74 23.00 9.75 1.25
N LEU A 75 23.27 8.45 1.29
CA LEU A 75 24.07 7.85 2.35
C LEU A 75 25.52 7.80 1.89
N ASP A 76 26.44 8.15 2.79
CA ASP A 76 27.88 8.05 2.52
C ASP A 76 28.37 6.59 2.56
N LYS A 77 27.58 5.70 3.18
CA LYS A 77 27.83 4.25 3.29
C LYS A 77 26.56 3.49 2.94
N ASP A 78 26.72 2.35 2.27
CA ASP A 78 25.60 1.47 1.88
C ASP A 78 24.88 0.84 3.07
N ILE A 79 25.53 0.81 4.24
CA ILE A 79 25.00 0.23 5.46
C ILE A 79 24.95 1.30 6.55
N VAL A 80 23.78 1.44 7.17
CA VAL A 80 23.54 2.35 8.29
C VAL A 80 23.46 1.50 9.54
N GLU A 81 24.37 1.75 10.47
CA GLU A 81 24.26 1.24 11.83
C GLU A 81 23.08 1.96 12.50
N VAL A 82 22.11 1.23 13.04
CA VAL A 82 20.98 1.75 13.81
C VAL A 82 21.07 1.17 15.21
N ASN A 83 21.04 2.05 16.21
CA ASN A 83 21.01 1.64 17.60
C ASN A 83 19.60 1.18 17.97
N PHE A 84 19.44 -0.13 18.18
CA PHE A 84 18.34 -0.69 18.97
C PHE A 84 18.87 -0.86 20.39
N GLU A 85 18.05 -0.64 21.42
CA GLU A 85 18.56 -0.48 22.79
C GLU A 85 19.38 -1.70 23.28
N SER A 86 18.97 -2.89 22.86
CA SER A 86 19.61 -4.16 23.19
C SER A 86 20.75 -4.55 22.23
N SER A 87 20.85 -3.95 21.03
CA SER A 87 21.91 -4.26 20.07
C SER A 87 22.01 -3.23 18.95
N LYS A 88 23.24 -2.89 18.55
CA LYS A 88 23.45 -2.16 17.29
C LYS A 88 23.25 -3.11 16.13
N ARG A 89 22.42 -2.72 15.15
CA ARG A 89 22.18 -3.53 13.95
C ARG A 89 22.54 -2.76 12.70
N MET A 90 23.11 -3.50 11.76
CA MET A 90 23.51 -3.02 10.46
C MET A 90 22.33 -3.14 9.51
N VAL A 91 21.66 -2.03 9.22
CA VAL A 91 20.53 -1.98 8.30
C VAL A 91 21.04 -1.45 6.96
N LYS A 92 20.76 -2.18 5.89
CA LYS A 92 20.97 -1.70 4.52
C LYS A 92 19.69 -0.99 4.06
N PRO A 93 19.68 0.35 3.92
CA PRO A 93 18.49 1.04 3.44
C PRO A 93 18.24 0.68 1.98
N LEU A 94 16.96 0.50 1.65
CA LEU A 94 16.51 0.31 0.29
C LEU A 94 16.86 1.54 -0.54
N THR A 95 17.40 1.30 -1.72
CA THR A 95 17.69 2.34 -2.71
C THR A 95 16.40 2.97 -3.23
N SER A 96 16.49 4.16 -3.83
CA SER A 96 15.29 4.87 -4.33
C SER A 96 14.54 4.11 -5.44
N LYS A 97 15.23 3.18 -6.11
CA LYS A 97 14.69 2.29 -7.15
C LYS A 97 13.97 1.07 -6.58
N GLU A 98 14.30 0.67 -5.36
CA GLU A 98 13.66 -0.44 -4.67
C GLU A 98 12.33 0.01 -4.08
N SER A 99 11.46 -0.96 -3.78
CA SER A 99 10.14 -0.71 -3.23
C SER A 99 10.01 -1.41 -1.89
N VAL A 100 9.42 -0.73 -0.90
CA VAL A 100 9.06 -1.27 0.41
C VAL A 100 7.59 -1.67 0.39
N ARG A 101 7.23 -2.74 1.10
CA ARG A 101 5.84 -3.22 1.16
C ARG A 101 5.18 -2.84 2.47
N ILE A 102 4.25 -1.88 2.43
CA ILE A 102 3.46 -1.46 3.60
C ILE A 102 2.01 -1.92 3.41
N LEU A 103 1.52 -2.77 4.31
CA LEU A 103 0.18 -3.38 4.26
C LEU A 103 -0.16 -4.04 2.90
N GLY A 104 0.86 -4.56 2.20
CA GLY A 104 0.70 -5.19 0.90
C GLY A 104 0.63 -4.21 -0.30
N VAL A 105 0.74 -2.91 -0.07
CA VAL A 105 0.95 -1.88 -1.10
C VAL A 105 2.45 -1.60 -1.20
N TRP A 106 2.95 -1.46 -2.43
CA TRP A 106 4.38 -1.23 -2.68
C TRP A 106 4.65 0.25 -2.91
N ILE A 107 5.61 0.79 -2.18
CA ILE A 107 5.99 2.21 -2.18
C ILE A 107 7.45 2.32 -2.57
N ASN A 108 7.77 3.25 -3.48
CA ASN A 108 9.15 3.60 -3.82
C ASN A 108 9.34 5.12 -3.75
N LEU A 109 10.59 5.54 -3.58
CA LEU A 109 10.93 6.97 -3.52
C LEU A 109 10.99 7.62 -4.90
N ASP A 110 11.31 6.84 -5.94
CA ASP A 110 11.36 7.31 -7.33
C ASP A 110 9.96 7.56 -7.96
N LEU A 111 8.87 7.30 -7.22
CA LEU A 111 7.47 7.36 -7.68
C LEU A 111 7.21 6.58 -8.99
N LYS A 112 8.00 5.52 -9.23
CA LYS A 112 7.88 4.68 -10.42
C LYS A 112 6.68 3.75 -10.31
N THR A 113 5.76 3.87 -11.26
CA THR A 113 4.53 3.07 -11.31
C THR A 113 4.73 1.67 -11.90
N ASN A 114 5.86 1.42 -12.59
CA ASN A 114 6.09 0.20 -13.39
C ASN A 114 6.01 -1.09 -12.57
N TYR A 115 6.55 -1.09 -11.36
CA TYR A 115 6.57 -2.27 -10.51
C TYR A 115 5.15 -2.71 -10.14
N VAL A 116 4.36 -1.79 -9.58
CA VAL A 116 2.95 -2.03 -9.22
C VAL A 116 2.10 -2.30 -10.47
N PHE A 117 2.37 -1.63 -11.58
CA PHE A 117 1.69 -1.88 -12.86
C PHE A 117 1.85 -3.34 -13.32
N ASN A 118 3.08 -3.86 -13.25
CA ASN A 118 3.36 -5.25 -13.59
C ASN A 118 2.69 -6.21 -12.61
N GLN A 119 2.65 -5.89 -11.31
CA GLN A 119 1.89 -6.69 -10.34
C GLN A 119 0.40 -6.74 -10.68
N CYS A 120 -0.22 -5.61 -11.03
CA CYS A 120 -1.62 -5.56 -11.43
C CYS A 120 -1.89 -6.42 -12.68
N LYS A 121 -0.99 -6.36 -13.68
CA LYS A 121 -1.05 -7.24 -14.84
C LYS A 121 -0.97 -8.72 -14.46
N ASP A 122 -0.08 -9.07 -13.55
CA ASP A 122 0.11 -10.46 -13.12
C ASP A 122 -1.09 -10.97 -12.31
N ILE A 123 -1.71 -10.12 -11.48
CA ILE A 123 -2.96 -10.42 -10.77
C ILE A 123 -4.06 -10.75 -11.77
N ILE A 124 -4.30 -9.86 -12.74
CA ILE A 124 -5.31 -10.07 -13.79
C ILE A 124 -5.01 -11.34 -14.58
N LYS A 125 -3.75 -11.54 -14.99
CA LYS A 125 -3.32 -12.72 -15.76
C LYS A 125 -3.55 -14.01 -14.98
N ARG A 126 -3.29 -14.01 -13.67
CA ARG A 126 -3.50 -15.17 -12.80
C ARG A 126 -4.98 -15.51 -12.69
N TYR A 127 -5.84 -14.53 -12.41
CA TYR A 127 -7.28 -14.75 -12.39
C TYR A 127 -7.80 -15.27 -13.74
N ASN A 128 -7.39 -14.62 -14.83
CA ASN A 128 -7.77 -15.03 -16.19
C ASN A 128 -7.34 -16.47 -16.51
N LYS A 129 -6.12 -16.89 -16.11
CA LYS A 129 -5.65 -18.27 -16.27
C LYS A 129 -6.46 -19.26 -15.44
N THR A 130 -6.84 -18.90 -14.22
CA THR A 130 -7.68 -19.76 -13.37
C THR A 130 -9.08 -19.91 -13.97
N ILE A 131 -9.65 -18.82 -14.47
CA ILE A 131 -11.01 -18.77 -15.02
C ILE A 131 -11.10 -19.43 -16.40
N SER A 132 -10.03 -19.41 -17.21
CA SER A 132 -10.08 -19.87 -18.60
C SER A 132 -10.61 -21.29 -18.75
N PHE A 133 -10.26 -22.19 -17.83
CA PHE A 133 -10.66 -23.60 -17.85
C PHE A 133 -11.94 -23.90 -17.07
N LYS A 134 -12.56 -22.90 -16.43
CA LYS A 134 -13.77 -23.08 -15.64
C LYS A 134 -15.02 -22.82 -16.47
N GLN A 135 -16.04 -23.65 -16.27
CA GLN A 135 -17.39 -23.37 -16.77
C GLN A 135 -18.04 -22.37 -15.82
N ILE A 136 -18.19 -21.13 -16.26
CA ILE A 136 -18.80 -20.05 -15.50
C ILE A 136 -19.76 -19.29 -16.40
N THR A 137 -20.84 -18.77 -15.82
CA THR A 137 -21.76 -17.90 -16.54
C THR A 137 -21.19 -16.49 -16.69
N ASP A 138 -21.76 -15.74 -17.61
CA ASP A 138 -21.56 -14.30 -17.78
C ASP A 138 -21.81 -13.50 -16.48
N LEU A 139 -22.86 -13.82 -15.73
CA LEU A 139 -23.19 -13.18 -14.45
C LEU A 139 -22.14 -13.49 -13.36
N GLN A 140 -21.67 -14.74 -13.30
CA GLN A 140 -20.57 -15.10 -12.40
C GLN A 140 -19.27 -14.39 -12.80
N MET A 141 -18.97 -14.31 -14.10
CA MET A 141 -17.81 -13.58 -14.60
C MET A 141 -17.90 -12.08 -14.25
N LYS A 142 -19.09 -11.46 -14.43
CA LYS A 142 -19.35 -10.08 -14.02
C LYS A 142 -19.07 -9.88 -12.54
N TYR A 143 -19.57 -10.77 -11.68
CA TYR A 143 -19.35 -10.68 -10.24
C TYR A 143 -17.85 -10.77 -9.89
N ILE A 144 -17.17 -11.79 -10.40
CA ILE A 144 -15.72 -11.97 -10.19
C ILE A 144 -14.96 -10.72 -10.63
N TYR A 145 -15.33 -10.16 -11.78
CA TYR A 145 -14.65 -8.99 -12.29
C TYR A 145 -14.87 -7.75 -11.40
N ASN A 146 -16.13 -7.39 -11.16
CA ASN A 146 -16.50 -6.17 -10.46
C ASN A 146 -16.21 -6.21 -8.95
N HIS A 147 -16.25 -7.38 -8.31
CA HIS A 147 -16.14 -7.51 -6.85
C HIS A 147 -14.88 -8.22 -6.37
N VAL A 148 -14.08 -8.82 -7.27
CA VAL A 148 -12.84 -9.52 -6.88
C VAL A 148 -11.63 -8.97 -7.62
N ILE A 149 -11.65 -8.95 -8.96
CA ILE A 149 -10.47 -8.56 -9.75
C ILE A 149 -10.21 -7.05 -9.64
N ILE A 150 -11.24 -6.22 -9.90
CA ILE A 150 -11.10 -4.76 -9.83
C ILE A 150 -10.69 -4.32 -8.41
N PRO A 151 -11.38 -4.70 -7.32
CA PRO A 151 -10.99 -4.25 -5.98
C PRO A 151 -9.58 -4.70 -5.57
N HIS A 152 -9.13 -5.87 -6.01
CA HIS A 152 -7.77 -6.33 -5.73
C HIS A 152 -6.73 -5.47 -6.48
N VAL A 153 -6.99 -5.13 -7.75
CA VAL A 153 -6.12 -4.22 -8.51
C VAL A 153 -6.13 -2.83 -7.88
N ASP A 154 -7.30 -2.29 -7.54
CA ASP A 154 -7.45 -0.96 -6.94
C ASP A 154 -6.72 -0.87 -5.59
N TYR A 155 -6.82 -1.91 -4.76
CA TYR A 155 -6.07 -1.99 -3.52
C TYR A 155 -4.56 -1.91 -3.74
N LYS A 156 -4.02 -2.67 -4.71
CA LYS A 156 -2.59 -2.62 -5.03
C LYS A 156 -2.16 -1.29 -5.64
N ALA A 157 -3.07 -0.65 -6.36
CA ALA A 157 -2.84 0.59 -7.10
C ALA A 157 -3.17 1.86 -6.30
N GLN A 158 -3.54 1.75 -5.01
CA GLN A 158 -4.13 2.84 -4.21
C GLN A 158 -3.33 4.14 -4.20
N LEU A 159 -2.00 4.07 -4.34
CA LEU A 159 -1.10 5.23 -4.32
C LEU A 159 -0.72 5.75 -5.71
N LEU A 160 -1.28 5.20 -6.79
CA LEU A 160 -0.87 5.48 -8.15
C LEU A 160 -1.99 6.09 -8.97
N VAL A 161 -1.59 7.03 -9.83
CA VAL A 161 -2.44 7.56 -10.89
C VAL A 161 -2.02 6.91 -12.20
N TRP A 162 -2.91 6.15 -12.82
CA TRP A 162 -2.61 5.49 -14.09
C TRP A 162 -2.74 6.44 -15.26
N THR A 163 -1.85 6.29 -16.23
CA THR A 163 -2.04 6.91 -17.54
C THR A 163 -3.15 6.20 -18.33
N ASN A 164 -3.79 6.93 -19.24
CA ASN A 164 -4.80 6.36 -20.15
C ASN A 164 -4.30 5.12 -20.91
N SER A 165 -3.01 5.08 -21.27
CA SER A 165 -2.40 3.93 -21.94
C SER A 165 -2.32 2.70 -21.02
N GLN A 166 -1.90 2.88 -19.77
CA GLN A 166 -1.85 1.82 -18.76
C GLN A 166 -3.24 1.27 -18.47
N THR A 167 -4.22 2.15 -18.23
CA THR A 167 -5.62 1.79 -18.01
C THR A 167 -6.19 0.99 -19.17
N LYS A 168 -5.99 1.46 -20.41
CA LYS A 168 -6.43 0.75 -21.62
C LYS A 168 -5.83 -0.66 -21.71
N LYS A 169 -4.57 -0.85 -21.31
CA LYS A 169 -3.87 -2.14 -21.36
C LYS A 169 -4.37 -3.14 -20.32
N LEU A 170 -4.71 -2.67 -19.11
CA LEU A 170 -5.35 -3.52 -18.09
C LEU A 170 -6.76 -3.90 -18.54
N ASN A 171 -7.59 -2.91 -18.87
CA ASN A 171 -8.99 -3.13 -19.26
C ASN A 171 -9.13 -3.95 -20.55
N SER A 172 -8.20 -3.86 -21.51
CA SER A 172 -8.24 -4.70 -22.72
C SER A 172 -8.08 -6.19 -22.40
N THR A 173 -7.15 -6.53 -21.52
CA THR A 173 -6.89 -7.92 -21.08
C THR A 173 -8.11 -8.51 -20.39
N CYS A 174 -8.78 -7.69 -19.58
CA CYS A 174 -9.97 -8.04 -18.87
C CYS A 174 -11.20 -8.21 -19.77
N ARG A 175 -11.46 -7.23 -20.64
CA ARG A 175 -12.56 -7.28 -21.63
C ARG A 175 -12.42 -8.47 -22.56
N TYR A 176 -11.19 -8.80 -22.97
CA TYR A 176 -10.92 -9.98 -23.78
C TYR A 176 -11.42 -11.26 -23.09
N MET A 177 -11.06 -11.45 -21.81
CA MET A 177 -11.50 -12.63 -21.06
C MET A 177 -13.02 -12.62 -20.83
N PHE A 178 -13.59 -11.46 -20.50
CA PHE A 178 -15.03 -11.32 -20.30
C PHE A 178 -15.83 -11.70 -21.54
N LYS A 179 -15.49 -11.14 -22.72
CA LYS A 179 -16.16 -11.47 -24.00
C LYS A 179 -16.12 -12.97 -24.28
N ARG A 180 -14.97 -13.61 -24.07
CA ARG A 180 -14.83 -15.06 -24.25
C ARG A 180 -15.71 -15.88 -23.32
N LYS A 181 -15.90 -15.45 -22.08
CA LYS A 181 -16.72 -16.16 -21.09
C LYS A 181 -18.21 -15.89 -21.23
N ALA A 182 -18.58 -14.71 -21.72
CA ALA A 182 -19.95 -14.38 -22.09
C ALA A 182 -20.34 -14.91 -23.49
N SER A 183 -19.49 -15.72 -24.14
CA SER A 183 -19.71 -16.23 -25.50
C SER A 183 -19.98 -15.13 -26.54
N LEU A 184 -19.42 -13.93 -26.32
CA LEU A 184 -19.55 -12.79 -27.22
C LEU A 184 -18.42 -12.78 -28.25
N PRO A 185 -18.69 -12.36 -29.50
CA PRO A 185 -17.65 -12.03 -30.46
C PRO A 185 -16.64 -11.02 -29.89
N LEU A 186 -15.36 -11.17 -30.19
CA LEU A 186 -14.33 -10.21 -29.74
C LEU A 186 -14.57 -8.79 -30.31
N THR A 187 -15.24 -8.71 -31.45
CA THR A 187 -15.67 -7.48 -32.14
C THR A 187 -16.87 -6.78 -31.49
N THR A 188 -17.55 -7.40 -30.52
CA THR A 188 -18.68 -6.78 -29.82
C THR A 188 -18.29 -5.40 -29.28
N PRO A 189 -19.06 -4.34 -29.56
CA PRO A 189 -18.78 -3.00 -29.06
C PRO A 189 -18.62 -2.97 -27.53
N ASN A 190 -17.60 -2.28 -27.04
CA ASN A 190 -17.36 -2.20 -25.58
C ASN A 190 -18.51 -1.50 -24.84
N SER A 191 -19.26 -0.62 -25.52
CA SER A 191 -20.45 0.04 -24.97
C SER A 191 -21.49 -0.95 -24.45
N ILE A 192 -21.67 -2.11 -25.10
CA ILE A 192 -22.62 -3.15 -24.69
C ILE A 192 -22.19 -3.80 -23.36
N ILE A 193 -20.89 -3.95 -23.14
CA ILE A 193 -20.33 -4.56 -21.92
C ILE A 193 -20.45 -3.62 -20.73
N HIS A 194 -20.26 -2.32 -20.96
CA HIS A 194 -20.31 -1.30 -19.91
C HIS A 194 -21.72 -0.77 -19.64
N SER A 195 -22.65 -0.90 -20.59
CA SER A 195 -24.04 -0.47 -20.43
C SER A 195 -24.72 -1.17 -19.25
N SER A 196 -25.53 -0.43 -18.51
CA SER A 196 -26.41 -0.94 -17.45
C SER A 196 -27.48 -1.89 -18.00
N LEU A 197 -27.89 -1.69 -19.26
CA LEU A 197 -28.81 -2.58 -19.98
C LEU A 197 -28.13 -3.87 -20.47
N GLY A 198 -26.80 -3.90 -20.47
CA GLY A 198 -26.00 -5.08 -20.79
C GLY A 198 -25.41 -5.70 -19.54
N TYR A 199 -24.08 -5.78 -19.48
CA TYR A 199 -23.39 -6.48 -18.40
C TYR A 199 -22.99 -5.59 -17.22
N ALA A 200 -22.97 -4.26 -17.38
CA ALA A 200 -22.51 -3.32 -16.35
C ALA A 200 -21.14 -3.68 -15.74
N ILE A 201 -20.20 -4.10 -16.59
CA ILE A 201 -18.81 -4.32 -16.20
C ILE A 201 -18.15 -2.96 -15.97
N LYS A 202 -17.47 -2.79 -14.84
CA LYS A 202 -16.73 -1.58 -14.53
C LYS A 202 -15.37 -1.61 -15.25
N ASP A 203 -14.85 -0.46 -15.65
CA ASP A 203 -13.45 -0.36 -16.04
C ASP A 203 -12.61 -0.12 -14.79
N ILE A 204 -11.37 -0.62 -14.79
CA ILE A 204 -10.35 -0.26 -13.80
C ILE A 204 -10.00 1.19 -14.10
N ASN A 205 -10.59 2.12 -13.36
CA ASN A 205 -10.21 3.53 -13.35
C ASN A 205 -9.75 3.82 -11.92
N THR A 206 -8.47 4.11 -11.76
CA THR A 206 -7.95 4.45 -10.43
C THR A 206 -7.93 5.98 -10.34
N ILE A 207 -8.74 6.45 -9.38
CA ILE A 207 -9.25 7.82 -9.11
C ILE A 207 -10.45 8.21 -9.96
#